data_AF-A0A7C3YDD6-F1
#
_entry.id   AF-A0A7C3YDD6-F1
#
_cell.length_a   1.000
_cell.length_b   1.000
_cell.length_c   1.000
_cell.angle_alpha   90.00
_cell.angle_beta   90.00
_cell.angle_gamma   90.00
#
_symmetry.space_group_name_H-M   'P 1'
#
loop_
_entity.id
_entity.type
_entity.pdbx_description
1 polymer ?
#
loop_
_entity_poly.entity_id
_entity_poly.type
_entity_poly.pdbx_seq_one_letter_code
_entity_poly.pdbx_strand_id
1 'polypeptide(L)' 'MMVASSQNDAYLEVITGSMFSGKTRELHRQYSVFKSCHFKVQVFKRDIDERYSKDEIVTHDGLKFDKKDVF' A
#
# COMPACT_ATOMS: atom_id res chain seq x y z
N MET A 1 -11.81 4.45 -12.59
CA MET A 1 -11.90 5.82 -13.13
C MET A 1 -12.20 6.73 -11.94
N MET A 2 -11.23 7.53 -11.51
CA MET A 2 -11.48 8.57 -10.49
C MET A 2 -12.38 9.62 -11.12
N VAL A 3 -13.54 9.88 -10.50
CA VAL A 3 -14.37 11.04 -10.81
C VAL A 3 -13.94 12.13 -9.84
N ALA A 4 -13.44 13.24 -10.36
CA ALA A 4 -13.07 14.38 -9.54
C ALA A 4 -14.34 15.13 -9.08
N SER A 5 -14.77 14.89 -7.85
CA SER A 5 -15.65 15.79 -7.11
C SER A 5 -14.84 16.57 -6.09
N SER A 6 -15.24 17.84 -5.88
CA SER A 6 -14.96 18.77 -4.78
C SER A 6 -13.67 18.60 -3.95
N GLN A 7 -12.91 19.69 -3.79
CA GLN A 7 -11.57 19.83 -3.15
C GLN A 7 -11.37 19.29 -1.70
N ASN A 8 -12.27 18.47 -1.12
CA ASN A 8 -12.16 17.95 0.24
C ASN A 8 -12.69 16.52 0.47
N ASP A 9 -12.88 15.71 -0.58
CA ASP A 9 -13.42 14.36 -0.40
C ASP A 9 -12.31 13.35 -0.03
N ALA A 10 -12.25 12.98 1.26
CA ALA A 10 -11.50 11.81 1.71
C ALA A 10 -12.19 10.54 1.17
N TYR A 11 -11.41 9.59 0.67
CA TYR A 11 -11.96 8.35 0.10
C TYR A 11 -11.32 7.11 0.71
N LEU A 12 -12.08 6.02 0.69
CA LEU A 12 -11.61 4.68 1.04
C LEU A 12 -11.56 3.83 -0.22
N GLU A 13 -10.38 3.36 -0.58
CA GLU A 13 -10.17 2.45 -1.69
C GLU A 13 -9.87 1.04 -1.18
N VAL A 14 -10.54 0.03 -1.75
CA VAL A 14 -10.36 -1.37 -1.39
C VAL A 14 -9.77 -2.13 -2.57
N ILE A 15 -8.55 -2.64 -2.40
CA ILE A 15 -7.89 -3.52 -3.37
C ILE A 15 -8.11 -4.98 -2.93
N THR A 16 -8.95 -5.72 -3.65
CA THR A 16 -9.32 -7.11 -3.33
C THR A 16 -9.01 -8.09 -4.46
N GLY A 17 -8.99 -9.39 -4.16
CA GLY A 17 -8.66 -10.46 -5.10
C GLY A 17 -8.01 -11.67 -4.42
N SER A 18 -7.90 -12.79 -5.15
CA SER A 18 -7.27 -14.03 -4.70
C SER A 18 -5.80 -13.82 -4.28
N MET A 19 -5.19 -14.74 -3.53
CA MET A 19 -3.74 -14.70 -3.32
C MET A 19 -3.00 -14.67 -4.68
N PHE A 20 -1.87 -13.96 -4.75
CA PHE A 20 -1.06 -13.78 -5.97
C PHE A 20 -1.67 -12.91 -7.09
N SER A 21 -2.88 -12.37 -6.91
CA SER A 21 -3.48 -11.38 -7.85
C SER A 21 -2.83 -9.99 -7.85
N GLY A 22 -1.68 -9.81 -7.18
CA GLY A 22 -0.95 -8.53 -7.19
C GLY A 22 -1.49 -7.44 -6.26
N LYS A 23 -2.39 -7.74 -5.32
CA LYS A 23 -2.94 -6.73 -4.37
C LYS A 23 -1.86 -5.85 -3.71
N THR A 24 -0.84 -6.47 -3.12
CA THR A 24 0.25 -5.76 -2.44
C THR A 24 1.12 -4.94 -3.42
N ARG A 25 1.21 -5.38 -4.68
CA ARG A 25 1.93 -4.66 -5.74
C ARG A 25 1.18 -3.38 -6.14
N GLU A 26 -0.15 -3.46 -6.25
CA GLU A 26 -0.95 -2.26 -6.53
C GLU A 26 -0.94 -1.28 -5.36
N LEU A 27 -0.98 -1.79 -4.11
CA LEU A 27 -0.76 -0.97 -2.91
C LEU A 27 0.61 -0.26 -2.94
N HIS A 28 1.67 -0.97 -3.34
CA HIS A 28 3.02 -0.41 -3.47
C HIS A 28 3.11 0.64 -4.59
N ARG A 29 2.39 0.42 -5.70
CA ARG A 29 2.27 1.41 -6.79
C ARG A 29 1.64 2.70 -6.29
N GLN A 30 0.53 2.61 -5.56
CA GLN A 30 -0.15 3.77 -4.97
C GLN A 30 0.78 4.49 -3.98
N TYR A 31 1.42 3.76 -3.07
CA TYR A 31 2.43 4.28 -2.15
C TYR A 31 3.53 5.06 -2.88
N SER A 32 4.09 4.49 -3.94
CA SER A 32 5.16 5.11 -4.73
C SER A 32 4.72 6.41 -5.39
N VAL A 33 3.49 6.47 -5.91
CA VAL A 33 2.92 7.70 -6.50
C VAL A 33 2.76 8.78 -5.42
N PHE A 34 2.12 8.47 -4.29
CA PHE A 34 1.92 9.45 -3.21
C PHE A 34 3.24 9.94 -2.62
N LYS A 35 4.23 9.06 -2.44
CA LYS A 35 5.58 9.43 -1.97
C LYS A 35 6.30 10.32 -2.96
N SER A 36 6.18 10.04 -4.26
CA SER A 36 6.78 10.86 -5.32
C SER A 36 6.16 12.27 -5.37
N CYS A 37 4.90 12.40 -4.98
CA CYS A 37 4.22 13.68 -4.79
C CYS A 37 4.43 14.30 -3.39
N HIS A 38 5.39 13.79 -2.60
CA HIS A 38 5.73 14.29 -1.25
C HIS A 38 4.60 14.23 -0.21
N PHE A 39 3.58 13.39 -0.41
CA PHE A 39 2.59 13.14 0.63
C PHE A 39 3.20 12.35 1.79
N LYS A 40 2.70 12.60 3.00
CA LYS A 40 2.98 11.74 4.16
C LYS A 40 2.13 10.48 4.00
N VAL A 41 2.79 9.33 3.91
CA VAL A 41 2.13 8.04 3.71
C VAL A 41 2.51 7.12 4.86
N GLN A 42 1.51 6.46 5.43
CA GLN A 42 1.69 5.43 6.46
C GLN A 42 1.13 4.11 5.93
N VAL A 43 1.85 3.02 6.18
CA VAL A 43 1.45 1.68 5.75
C VAL A 43 1.36 0.80 6.98
N PHE A 44 0.25 0.09 7.12
CA PHE A 44 -0.01 -0.77 8.27
C PHE A 44 -0.05 -2.24 7.84
N LYS A 45 0.53 -3.09 8.68
CA LYS A 45 0.45 -4.54 8.54
C LYS A 45 -0.17 -5.13 9.80
N ARG A 46 -0.82 -6.30 9.68
CA ARG A 46 -1.20 -7.07 10.86
C ARG A 46 0.00 -7.83 11.40
N ASP A 47 0.17 -7.79 12.71
CA ASP A 47 1.14 -8.55 13.50
C ASP A 47 1.19 -10.05 13.15
N ILE A 48 0.04 -10.66 12.88
CA ILE A 48 -0.07 -12.08 12.55
C ILE A 48 0.49 -12.46 11.16
N ASP A 49 0.75 -11.50 10.25
CA ASP A 49 1.19 -11.79 8.88
C ASP A 49 2.73 -11.95 8.80
N GLU A 50 3.27 -13.07 9.27
CA GLU A 50 4.73 -13.33 9.27
C GLU A 50 5.25 -14.03 8.00
N ARG A 51 4.42 -14.17 6.94
CA ARG A 51 4.69 -15.08 5.81
C ARG A 51 5.94 -14.75 4.99
N TYR A 52 6.34 -13.48 4.94
CA TYR A 52 7.52 -13.01 4.18
C TYR A 52 8.53 -12.22 5.01
N SER A 53 8.07 -11.55 6.05
CA SER A 53 8.89 -10.81 7.02
C SER A 53 8.03 -10.56 8.24
N LYS A 54 8.62 -10.39 9.42
CA LYS A 54 7.90 -9.92 10.60
C LYS A 54 7.64 -8.41 10.50
N ASP A 55 8.69 -7.65 10.20
CA ASP A 55 8.68 -6.19 10.30
C ASP A 55 8.46 -5.46 8.96
N GLU A 56 8.38 -6.19 7.84
CA GLU A 56 8.27 -5.60 6.51
C GLU A 56 7.03 -6.11 5.76
N ILE A 57 6.48 -5.26 4.90
CA ILE A 57 5.54 -5.66 3.85
C ILE A 57 6.36 -5.90 2.59
N VAL A 58 6.41 -7.15 2.16
CA VAL A 58 7.16 -7.59 0.98
C VAL A 58 6.18 -8.22 0.00
N THR A 59 6.24 -7.81 -1.25
CA THR A 59 5.48 -8.46 -2.31
C THR A 59 6.18 -9.76 -2.74
N HIS A 60 5.44 -10.67 -3.36
CA HIS A 60 6.02 -11.91 -3.88
C HIS A 60 7.15 -11.67 -4.91
N ASP A 61 7.11 -10.56 -5.65
CA ASP A 61 8.14 -10.12 -6.59
C ASP A 61 9.25 -9.25 -5.97
N GLY A 62 9.31 -9.17 -4.63
CA GLY A 62 10.43 -8.57 -3.90
C GLY A 62 10.37 -7.05 -3.73
N LEU A 63 9.25 -6.41 -4.07
CA LEU A 63 9.04 -4.99 -3.76
C LEU A 63 8.85 -4.82 -2.26
N LYS A 64 9.43 -3.73 -1.75
CA LYS A 64 9.40 -3.38 -0.32
C LYS A 64 8.94 -1.94 -0.14
N PHE A 65 8.20 -1.72 0.95
CA PHE A 65 7.89 -0.38 1.44
C PHE A 65 9.06 0.14 2.29
N ASP A 66 9.18 1.46 2.43
CA ASP A 66 10.22 2.02 3.31
C ASP A 66 9.91 1.66 4.76
N LYS A 67 10.87 1.04 5.46
CA LYS A 67 10.68 0.56 6.83
C LYS A 67 10.22 1.64 7.82
N LYS A 68 10.60 2.90 7.59
CA LYS A 68 10.20 4.06 8.42
C LYS A 68 8.70 4.39 8.31
N ASP A 69 8.05 3.97 7.24
CA ASP A 69 6.64 4.28 6.96
C ASP A 69 5.72 3.09 7.30
N VAL A 70 6.29 1.93 7.67
CA VAL A 70 5.57 0.69 8.01
C VAL A 70 5.38 0.57 9.53
N PHE A 71 4.15 0.25 9.94
CA PHE A 71 3.71 0.07 11.34
C PHE A 71 3.02 -1.28 11.53
#